data_AF-A0ABD5EEB5-F1
#
_entry.id   AF-A0ABD5EEB5-F1
#
_cell.length_a   1.000
_cell.length_b   1.000
_cell.length_c   1.000
_cell.angle_alpha   90.00
_cell.angle_beta   90.00
_cell.angle_gamma   90.00
#
_symmetry.space_group_name_H-M   'P 1'
#
loop_
_entity.id
_entity.type
_entity.pdbx_description
1 polymer ?
#
loop_
_entity_poly.entity_id
_entity_poly.type
_entity_poly.pdbx_seq_one_letter_code
_entity_poly.pdbx_strand_id
1 'polypeptide(L)'
;GSGRGGPGYEFADEFHPELQFDKPYLLAMANRGPGTNGSQFFITVGKTPHLNRKHTIFGEVVDPESQKVVDAIATTATDQRDRPTDPVVVESITIA
;
A
#
# COMPACT_ATOMS: atom_id res chain seq x y z
N GLY A 1 0.22 -10.54 -9.02
CA GLY A 1 0.45 -9.76 -10.25
C GLY A 1 1.94 -9.68 -10.56
N SER A 2 2.34 -9.00 -11.65
CA SER A 2 3.76 -8.82 -12.04
C SER A 2 4.40 -7.52 -11.54
N GLY A 3 3.66 -6.68 -10.80
CA GLY A 3 4.10 -5.37 -10.32
C GLY A 3 4.14 -4.26 -11.39
N ARG A 4 3.83 -4.58 -12.66
CA ARG A 4 3.89 -3.64 -13.79
C ARG A 4 2.53 -3.26 -14.36
N GLY A 5 1.44 -3.80 -13.79
CA GLY A 5 0.08 -3.54 -14.25
C GLY A 5 -0.44 -2.17 -13.80
N GLY A 6 -1.52 -1.73 -14.41
CA GLY A 6 -2.24 -0.52 -14.06
C GLY A 6 -3.59 -0.46 -14.79
N PRO A 7 -4.43 0.53 -14.48
CA PRO A 7 -5.81 0.60 -14.98
C PRO A 7 -5.94 1.23 -16.38
N GLY A 8 -4.82 1.54 -17.05
CA GLY A 8 -4.81 2.22 -18.35
C GLY A 8 -4.80 3.75 -18.27
N TYR A 9 -4.70 4.32 -17.07
CA TYR A 9 -4.56 5.76 -16.83
C TYR A 9 -3.59 6.01 -15.66
N GLU A 10 -3.12 7.26 -15.58
CA GLU A 10 -2.32 7.78 -14.47
C GLU A 10 -2.96 9.06 -13.91
N PHE A 11 -2.73 9.34 -12.63
CA PHE A 11 -3.21 10.56 -11.99
C PHE A 11 -2.21 11.14 -10.97
N ALA A 12 -2.45 12.41 -10.61
CA ALA A 12 -1.58 13.23 -9.79
C ALA A 12 -1.42 12.69 -8.35
N ASP A 13 -0.36 13.13 -7.68
CA ASP A 13 -0.20 12.93 -6.24
C ASP A 13 -1.02 13.96 -5.44
N GLU A 14 -1.54 13.56 -4.28
CA GLU A 14 -2.35 14.40 -3.39
C GLU A 14 -1.73 14.37 -1.98
N PHE A 15 -0.96 15.39 -1.63
CA PHE A 15 -0.28 15.46 -0.32
C PHE A 15 -0.99 16.42 0.62
N HIS A 16 -1.31 15.96 1.84
CA HIS A 16 -1.86 16.79 2.89
C HIS A 16 -0.83 17.01 4.02
N PRO A 17 -0.68 18.23 4.58
CA PRO A 17 0.32 18.51 5.62
C PRO A 17 0.21 17.62 6.87
N GLU A 18 -1.02 17.20 7.20
CA GLU A 18 -1.35 16.38 8.37
C GLU A 18 -1.17 14.87 8.11
N LEU A 19 -1.01 14.45 6.85
CA LEU A 19 -0.84 13.05 6.50
C LEU A 19 0.64 12.74 6.27
N GLN A 20 1.22 11.95 7.17
CA GLN A 20 2.63 11.58 7.15
C GLN A 20 2.80 10.11 7.52
N PHE A 21 3.87 9.49 7.03
CA PHE A 21 4.23 8.10 7.33
C PHE A 21 4.93 7.96 8.70
N ASP A 22 4.24 8.38 9.76
CA ASP A 22 4.74 8.45 11.14
C ASP A 22 4.25 7.32 12.06
N LYS A 23 3.37 6.45 11.54
CA LYS A 23 2.79 5.27 12.19
C LYS A 23 2.61 4.11 11.18
N PRO A 24 2.51 2.85 11.65
CA PRO A 24 2.15 1.73 10.78
C PRO A 24 0.69 1.81 10.31
N TYR A 25 0.31 0.89 9.43
CA TYR A 25 -1.05 0.64 8.95
C TYR A 25 -1.69 1.75 8.12
N LEU A 26 -0.88 2.60 7.49
CA LEU A 26 -1.34 3.60 6.52
C LEU A 26 -1.48 2.98 5.14
N LEU A 27 -2.60 3.25 4.47
CA LEU A 27 -2.90 2.87 3.10
C LEU A 27 -2.48 3.99 2.15
N ALA A 28 -1.63 3.67 1.18
CA ALA A 28 -1.05 4.66 0.27
C ALA A 28 -0.88 4.14 -1.16
N MET A 29 -0.83 5.08 -2.12
CA MET A 29 -0.66 4.78 -3.54
C MET A 29 0.80 4.42 -3.86
N ALA A 30 1.01 3.31 -4.55
CA ALA A 30 2.29 3.00 -5.17
C ALA A 30 2.39 3.72 -6.52
N ASN A 31 3.57 4.25 -6.82
CA ASN A 31 3.85 4.97 -8.07
C ASN A 31 5.28 4.72 -8.55
N ARG A 32 5.59 5.24 -9.74
CA ARG A 32 6.93 5.17 -10.38
C ARG A 32 7.57 6.56 -10.49
N GLY A 33 7.19 7.48 -9.60
CA GLY A 33 7.54 8.90 -9.67
C GLY A 33 6.30 9.80 -9.68
N PRO A 34 6.50 11.14 -9.62
CA PRO A 34 5.41 12.09 -9.48
C PRO A 34 4.34 11.95 -10.56
N GLY A 35 3.07 11.93 -10.15
CA GLY A 35 1.91 11.88 -11.06
C GLY A 35 1.70 10.57 -11.81
N THR A 36 2.27 9.46 -11.32
CA THR A 36 2.13 8.12 -11.93
C THR A 36 1.30 7.16 -11.06
N ASN A 37 0.38 7.71 -10.26
CA ASN A 37 -0.55 6.89 -9.49
C ASN A 37 -1.51 6.15 -10.45
N GLY A 38 -1.83 4.90 -10.13
CA GLY A 38 -2.70 4.05 -10.94
C GLY A 38 -3.63 3.23 -10.06
N SER A 39 -3.46 1.91 -10.05
CA SER A 39 -4.29 1.01 -9.22
C SER A 39 -3.50 0.30 -8.13
N GLN A 40 -2.17 0.43 -8.11
CA GLN A 40 -1.34 -0.23 -7.12
C GLN A 40 -1.32 0.59 -5.83
N PHE A 41 -1.53 -0.08 -4.71
CA PHE A 41 -1.46 0.49 -3.37
C PHE A 41 -0.61 -0.40 -2.47
N PHE A 42 -0.24 0.12 -1.32
CA PHE A 42 0.43 -0.62 -0.26
C PHE A 42 -0.09 -0.20 1.11
N ILE A 43 0.11 -1.07 2.10
CA ILE A 43 -0.15 -0.78 3.52
C ILE A 43 1.20 -0.82 4.24
N THR A 44 1.52 0.22 5.01
CA THR A 44 2.76 0.23 5.81
C THR A 44 2.66 -0.70 7.01
N VAL A 45 3.76 -1.35 7.39
CA VAL A 45 3.87 -2.12 8.64
C VAL A 45 4.81 -1.49 9.68
N GLY A 46 5.21 -0.25 9.43
CA GLY A 46 6.10 0.52 10.30
C GLY A 46 6.20 1.98 9.85
N LYS A 47 6.97 2.79 10.57
CA LYS A 47 7.20 4.19 10.21
C LYS A 47 8.11 4.28 8.97
N THR A 48 7.70 5.02 7.96
CA THR A 48 8.43 5.14 6.69
C THR A 48 8.59 6.60 6.24
N PRO A 49 9.25 7.47 7.04
CA PRO A 49 9.31 8.91 6.77
C PRO A 49 9.98 9.28 5.44
N HIS A 50 10.79 8.38 4.87
CA HIS A 50 11.42 8.57 3.55
C HIS A 50 10.43 8.52 2.37
N LEU A 51 9.19 8.08 2.61
CA LEU A 51 8.07 8.05 1.65
C LEU A 51 7.20 9.33 1.70
N ASN A 52 7.41 10.20 2.70
CA ASN A 52 6.67 11.46 2.83
C ASN A 52 6.81 12.32 1.57
N ARG A 53 5.69 12.89 1.10
CA ARG A 53 5.60 13.69 -0.14
C ARG A 53 6.07 12.96 -1.40
N LYS A 54 6.05 11.63 -1.39
CA LYS A 54 6.30 10.77 -2.55
C LYS A 54 5.13 9.86 -2.87
N HIS A 55 4.34 9.49 -1.88
CA HIS A 55 3.18 8.61 -2.02
C HIS A 55 1.97 9.24 -1.34
N THR A 56 0.83 9.26 -2.04
CA THR A 56 -0.46 9.74 -1.52
C THR A 56 -0.96 8.78 -0.44
N ILE A 57 -1.16 9.26 0.79
CA ILE A 57 -1.86 8.54 1.85
C ILE A 57 -3.35 8.81 1.68
N PHE A 58 -4.18 7.76 1.63
CA PHE A 58 -5.63 7.90 1.41
C PHE A 58 -6.49 7.02 2.34
N GLY A 59 -5.89 6.36 3.32
CA GLY A 59 -6.62 5.62 4.34
C GLY A 59 -5.72 5.03 5.42
N GLU A 60 -6.33 4.34 6.37
CA GLU A 60 -5.64 3.61 7.43
C GLU A 60 -6.44 2.35 7.81
N VAL A 61 -5.75 1.32 8.29
CA VAL A 61 -6.40 0.12 8.83
C VAL A 61 -6.80 0.38 10.28
N VAL A 62 -8.12 0.41 10.52
CA VAL A 62 -8.68 0.90 11.78
C VAL A 62 -8.75 -0.20 12.85
N ASP A 63 -9.20 -1.40 12.49
CA ASP A 63 -9.50 -2.43 13.48
C ASP A 63 -8.26 -3.32 13.80
N PRO A 64 -8.06 -3.71 15.08
CA PRO A 64 -6.92 -4.52 15.47
C PRO A 64 -6.86 -5.92 14.83
N GLU A 65 -8.00 -6.47 14.41
CA GLU A 65 -8.04 -7.79 13.78
C GLU A 65 -7.47 -7.70 12.36
N SER A 66 -7.85 -6.68 11.59
CA SER A 66 -7.28 -6.38 10.28
C SER A 66 -5.80 -6.02 10.36
N GLN A 67 -5.36 -5.31 11.41
CA GLN A 67 -3.92 -5.03 11.61
C GLN A 67 -3.12 -6.33 11.78
N LYS A 68 -3.65 -7.31 12.53
CA LYS A 68 -3.02 -8.64 12.64
C LYS A 68 -2.98 -9.38 11.29
N VAL A 69 -4.00 -9.23 10.46
CA VAL A 69 -4.00 -9.79 9.10
C VAL A 69 -2.89 -9.16 8.25
N VAL A 70 -2.72 -7.83 8.32
CA VAL A 70 -1.61 -7.13 7.66
C VAL A 70 -0.26 -7.65 8.14
N ASP A 71 -0.07 -7.83 9.45
CA ASP A 71 1.17 -8.36 10.03
C ASP A 71 1.45 -9.81 9.59
N ALA A 72 0.40 -10.65 9.53
CA ALA A 72 0.50 -12.02 9.04
C ALA A 72 0.89 -12.07 7.56
N ILE A 73 0.32 -11.18 6.73
CA ILE A 73 0.68 -11.07 5.31
C ILE A 73 2.13 -10.60 5.15
N ALA A 74 2.56 -9.61 5.93
CA ALA A 74 3.90 -9.04 5.84
C ALA A 74 5.03 -9.98 6.27
N THR A 75 4.70 -11.06 6.99
CA THR A 75 5.66 -12.06 7.48
C THR A 75 5.58 -13.39 6.74
N THR A 76 4.78 -13.48 5.68
CA THR A 76 4.71 -14.68 4.83
C THR A 76 6.04 -14.97 4.13
N ALA A 77 6.28 -16.24 3.79
CA ALA A 77 7.47 -16.63 3.04
C ALA A 77 7.48 -16.00 1.65
N THR A 78 8.60 -15.40 1.25
CA THR A 78 8.77 -14.76 -0.05
C THR A 78 9.89 -15.40 -0.88
N ASP A 79 9.80 -15.26 -2.20
CA ASP A 79 10.89 -15.55 -3.11
C ASP A 79 11.96 -14.43 -3.11
N GLN A 80 12.98 -14.57 -3.96
CA GLN A 80 14.07 -13.59 -4.09
C GLN A 80 13.65 -12.21 -4.64
N ARG A 81 12.38 -12.03 -5.03
CA ARG A 81 11.81 -10.79 -5.57
C ARG A 81 10.74 -10.23 -4.63
N ASP A 82 10.75 -10.62 -3.36
CA ASP A 82 9.78 -10.24 -2.33
C ASP A 82 8.34 -10.61 -2.68
N ARG A 83 8.14 -11.60 -3.56
CA ARG A 83 6.81 -12.12 -3.89
C ARG A 83 6.48 -13.28 -2.94
N PRO A 84 5.30 -13.29 -2.30
CA PRO A 84 4.84 -14.44 -1.51
C PRO A 84 4.89 -15.74 -2.30
N THR A 85 5.45 -16.80 -1.70
CA THR A 85 5.50 -18.14 -2.32
C THR A 85 4.11 -18.74 -2.42
N ASP A 86 3.29 -18.51 -1.39
CA ASP A 86 1.85 -18.77 -1.39
C ASP A 86 1.11 -17.48 -1.75
N PRO A 87 0.36 -17.42 -2.87
CA PRO A 87 -0.28 -16.19 -3.31
C PRO A 87 -1.30 -15.65 -2.30
N VAL A 88 -1.08 -14.42 -1.84
CA VAL A 88 -2.08 -13.64 -1.09
C VAL A 88 -2.98 -12.92 -2.09
N VAL A 89 -4.28 -13.24 -2.09
CA VAL A 89 -5.25 -12.78 -3.10
C VAL A 89 -6.36 -11.97 -2.42
N VAL A 90 -6.66 -10.79 -2.98
CA VAL A 90 -7.87 -10.03 -2.62
C VAL A 90 -9.02 -10.61 -3.43
N GLU A 91 -9.94 -11.30 -2.77
CA GLU A 91 -11.07 -11.98 -3.43
C GLU A 91 -12.21 -11.01 -3.76
N SER A 92 -12.48 -10.06 -2.86
CA SER A 92 -13.51 -9.04 -3.03
C SER A 92 -13.18 -7.80 -2.21
N ILE A 93 -13.84 -6.69 -2.53
CA ILE A 93 -13.77 -5.43 -1.78
C ILE A 93 -15.21 -4.98 -1.55
N THR A 94 -15.57 -4.73 -0.28
CA THR A 94 -16.87 -4.17 0.11
C THR A 94 -16.70 -2.72 0.50
N ILE A 95 -17.57 -1.85 0.00
CA ILE A 95 -17.65 -0.44 0.36
C ILE A 95 -19.00 -0.23 1.05
N ALA A 96 -18.99 0.36 2.25
CA ALA A 96 -20.15 0.55 3.11
C ALA A 96 -20.18 1.97 3.69
#